data_AF-A0A816VSK6-F1
#
_entry.id   AF-A0A816VSK6-F1
#
_cell.length_a   1.000
_cell.length_b   1.000
_cell.length_c   1.000
_cell.angle_alpha   90.00
_cell.angle_beta   90.00
_cell.angle_gamma   90.00
#
_symmetry.space_group_name_H-M   'P 1'
#
loop_
_entity.id
_entity.type
_entity.pdbx_description
1 polymer ?
#
loop_
_entity_poly.entity_id
_entity_poly.type
_entity_poly.pdbx_seq_one_letter_code
_entity_poly.pdbx_strand_id
1 'polypeptide(L)'
;MNMPSTGISKFLYKLIRPIFDKHARSTTIINGVDLIHCLEGYTTNGHLIPKTYLCTFDITDLYTMLPQEESLDILIEFLLQHGYQKVQNIPIDIIRNHWACDGFTLTLANIFMWKWEKQLVRRLKVSNQIYGRYVDDIFFTSNDSLESIDQMLDEANNFHPNIKLVRQIGRSVPFLDVLIQNCNGVLKTSVYHKEAVEPYVVPFGSDHPGHVFRNTVDTAITRAVRYSTTLSEFEEEIRQMKLMFLYNGYPPRHIHRRLITLFSKYLSKYFILHMLHNSDDFDYLRHQLLTASTATAYDKVTRTSTTNQTHDKNIQNHTLQPTDNNELTTRKGLIIHRRHEKRLVNNHRYIHELWSHTFHQTEIMNTLLIIGTYLNHNLKQELMTKMIKHTPNVRSDKQGKNATGDW
;
A
#
# COMPACT_ATOMS: atom_id res chain seq x y z
N MET A 1 30.56 9.14 14.58
CA MET A 1 30.35 9.42 16.03
C MET A 1 28.88 9.20 16.34
N ASN A 2 28.54 8.19 17.15
CA ASN A 2 27.21 8.11 17.75
C ASN A 2 27.17 9.16 18.87
N MET A 3 26.29 10.16 18.77
CA MET A 3 26.13 11.11 19.87
C MET A 3 25.64 10.35 21.13
N PRO A 4 26.15 10.70 22.33
CA PRO A 4 25.76 10.06 23.59
C PRO A 4 24.24 10.03 23.82
N SER A 5 23.53 11.07 23.35
CA SER A 5 22.07 11.20 23.41
C SER A 5 21.33 10.10 22.64
N THR A 6 21.88 9.58 21.54
CA THR A 6 21.23 8.54 20.72
C THR A 6 21.16 7.21 21.44
N GLY A 7 22.13 6.90 22.31
CA GLY A 7 22.15 5.67 23.10
C GLY A 7 21.06 5.66 24.18
N ILE A 8 20.94 6.79 24.89
CA ILE A 8 19.92 7.00 25.93
C ILE A 8 18.53 6.97 25.29
N SER A 9 18.25 7.75 24.24
CA SER A 9 16.94 7.74 23.59
C SER A 9 16.52 6.35 23.09
N LYS A 10 17.44 5.56 22.53
CA LYS A 10 17.16 4.17 22.12
C LYS A 10 16.85 3.26 23.30
N PHE A 11 17.55 3.42 24.42
CA PHE A 11 17.27 2.67 25.64
C PHE A 11 15.87 3.00 26.16
N LEU A 12 15.53 4.27 26.27
CA LEU A 12 14.22 4.74 26.75
C LEU A 12 13.07 4.31 25.84
N TYR A 13 13.28 4.39 24.52
CA TYR A 13 12.34 3.86 23.53
C TYR A 13 12.03 2.38 23.81
N LYS A 14 13.05 1.54 24.03
CA LYS A 14 12.87 0.11 24.32
C LYS A 14 12.12 -0.14 25.64
N LEU A 15 12.20 0.77 26.60
CA LEU A 15 11.50 0.67 27.88
C LEU A 15 10.01 1.00 27.75
N ILE A 16 9.69 2.12 27.11
CA ILE A 16 8.33 2.68 27.09
C ILE A 16 7.49 2.11 25.97
N ARG A 17 8.09 1.87 24.79
CA ARG A 17 7.35 1.44 23.61
C ARG A 17 6.50 0.19 23.87
N PRO A 18 6.97 -0.86 24.56
CA PRO A 18 6.14 -2.03 24.86
C PRO A 18 4.95 -1.71 25.79
N ILE A 19 5.13 -0.80 26.74
CA ILE A 19 4.06 -0.36 27.64
C ILE A 19 3.01 0.43 26.84
N PHE A 20 3.47 1.35 26.00
CA PHE A 20 2.60 2.10 25.11
C PHE A 20 1.81 1.17 24.19
N ASP A 21 2.49 0.29 23.46
CA ASP A 21 1.85 -0.65 22.52
C ASP A 21 0.81 -1.52 23.24
N LYS A 22 1.08 -1.97 24.47
CA LYS A 22 0.13 -2.75 25.28
C LYS A 22 -1.17 -1.98 25.59
N HIS A 23 -1.07 -0.70 25.95
CA HIS A 23 -2.22 0.08 26.42
C HIS A 23 -2.92 0.86 25.29
N ALA A 24 -2.21 1.19 24.21
CA ALA A 24 -2.73 1.93 23.06
C ALA A 24 -3.13 1.04 21.88
N ARG A 25 -2.97 -0.30 21.97
CA ARG A 25 -3.28 -1.22 20.87
C ARG A 25 -4.67 -1.03 20.28
N SER A 26 -5.68 -0.77 21.13
CA SER A 26 -7.08 -0.64 20.70
C SER A 26 -7.35 0.58 19.81
N THR A 27 -6.44 1.55 19.78
CA THR A 27 -6.56 2.77 18.96
C THR A 27 -5.44 2.87 17.92
N THR A 28 -4.52 1.90 17.87
CA THR A 28 -3.36 1.91 16.97
C THR A 28 -3.57 0.95 15.81
N ILE A 29 -3.44 1.45 14.59
CA ILE A 29 -3.33 0.66 13.36
C ILE A 29 -1.85 0.43 13.08
N ILE A 30 -1.46 -0.81 12.84
CA ILE A 30 -0.05 -1.18 12.61
C ILE A 30 0.34 -1.08 11.13
N ASN A 31 -0.58 -1.45 10.24
CA ASN A 31 -0.39 -1.45 8.78
C ASN A 31 -1.75 -1.64 8.08
N GLY A 32 -1.76 -1.63 6.75
CA GLY A 32 -2.99 -1.82 5.97
C GLY A 32 -3.67 -3.19 6.17
N VAL A 33 -2.93 -4.25 6.54
CA VAL A 33 -3.55 -5.56 6.86
C VAL A 33 -4.31 -5.49 8.18
N ASP A 34 -3.72 -4.86 9.19
CA ASP A 34 -4.38 -4.62 10.50
C ASP A 34 -5.66 -3.79 10.31
N LEU A 35 -5.60 -2.75 9.48
CA LEU A 35 -6.76 -1.95 9.10
C LEU A 35 -7.87 -2.78 8.43
N ILE A 36 -7.51 -3.63 7.46
CA ILE A 36 -8.46 -4.49 6.76
C ILE A 36 -9.14 -5.44 7.74
N HIS A 37 -8.39 -6.06 8.65
CA HIS A 37 -8.97 -6.93 9.69
C HIS A 37 -9.94 -6.17 10.60
N CYS A 38 -9.61 -4.93 11.00
CA CYS A 38 -10.51 -4.08 11.78
C CYS A 38 -11.82 -3.79 11.01
N LEU A 39 -11.71 -3.46 9.71
CA LEU A 39 -12.86 -3.16 8.85
C LEU A 39 -13.72 -4.40 8.60
N GLU A 40 -13.11 -5.55 8.29
CA GLU A 40 -13.82 -6.82 8.10
C GLU A 40 -14.59 -7.21 9.37
N GLY A 41 -14.00 -7.04 10.54
CA GLY A 41 -14.67 -7.24 11.83
C GLY A 41 -15.86 -6.30 12.05
N TYR A 42 -15.70 -5.01 11.75
CA TYR A 42 -16.77 -4.01 11.83
C TYR A 42 -17.93 -4.30 10.87
N THR A 43 -17.64 -4.73 9.65
CA THR A 43 -18.65 -5.17 8.68
C THR A 43 -19.35 -6.44 9.13
N THR A 44 -18.61 -7.43 9.66
CA THR A 44 -19.17 -8.71 10.13
C THR A 44 -20.14 -8.53 11.28
N ASN A 45 -19.89 -7.53 12.15
CA ASN A 45 -20.77 -7.14 13.24
C ASN A 45 -21.99 -6.32 12.77
N GLY A 46 -22.16 -6.07 11.47
CA GLY A 46 -23.30 -5.34 10.90
C GLY A 46 -23.26 -3.82 11.15
N HIS A 47 -22.10 -3.27 11.51
CA HIS A 47 -21.99 -1.84 11.82
C HIS A 47 -21.82 -0.97 10.56
N LEU A 48 -21.26 -1.53 9.48
CA LEU A 48 -21.14 -0.86 8.19
C LEU A 48 -22.50 -0.84 7.48
N ILE A 49 -23.03 0.36 7.26
CA ILE A 49 -24.33 0.58 6.62
C ILE A 49 -24.21 1.58 5.46
N PRO A 50 -25.20 1.67 4.55
CA PRO A 50 -25.11 2.56 3.38
C PRO A 50 -24.82 4.04 3.68
N LYS A 51 -25.19 4.51 4.87
CA LYS A 51 -24.96 5.88 5.33
C LYS A 51 -23.64 6.08 6.07
N THR A 52 -22.86 5.03 6.33
CA THR A 52 -21.59 5.15 7.05
C THR A 52 -20.61 5.99 6.25
N TYR A 53 -20.12 7.06 6.86
CA TYR A 53 -19.01 7.86 6.38
C TYR A 53 -17.70 7.24 6.84
N LEU A 54 -16.73 7.28 5.94
CA LEU A 54 -15.33 7.00 6.18
C LEU A 54 -14.63 8.35 6.31
N CYS A 55 -13.86 8.51 7.37
CA CYS A 55 -13.20 9.77 7.68
C CYS A 55 -11.72 9.51 7.89
N THR A 56 -10.90 10.29 7.21
CA THR A 56 -9.46 10.36 7.49
C THR A 56 -9.09 11.78 7.84
N PHE A 57 -8.12 11.92 8.73
CA PHE A 57 -7.47 13.20 8.91
C PHE A 57 -6.02 13.02 9.29
N ASP A 58 -5.21 13.93 8.79
CA ASP A 58 -3.78 14.02 9.05
C ASP A 58 -3.51 15.15 10.06
N ILE A 59 -2.48 14.97 10.87
CA ILE A 59 -1.99 15.97 11.80
C ILE A 59 -0.76 16.63 11.22
N THR A 60 -0.92 17.88 10.79
CA THR A 60 0.18 18.63 10.20
C THR A 60 1.25 18.89 11.25
N ASP A 61 2.51 18.73 10.85
CA ASP A 61 3.67 19.18 11.62
C ASP A 61 3.77 18.58 13.04
N LEU A 62 3.23 17.35 13.23
CA LEU A 62 3.15 16.69 14.54
C LEU A 62 4.48 16.71 15.30
N TYR A 63 5.60 16.41 14.65
CA TYR A 63 6.90 16.34 15.30
C TYR A 63 7.55 17.71 15.52
N THR A 64 7.28 18.66 14.64
CA THR A 64 7.89 20.00 14.67
C THR A 64 7.19 20.94 15.63
N MET A 65 5.90 20.69 15.93
CA MET A 65 5.07 21.54 16.79
C MET A 65 4.78 20.92 18.16
N LEU A 66 5.39 19.77 18.46
CA LEU A 66 5.17 19.03 19.70
C LEU A 66 5.75 19.77 20.93
N PRO A 67 4.93 20.17 21.91
CA PRO A 67 5.43 20.75 23.15
C PRO A 67 6.13 19.66 23.99
N GLN A 68 7.46 19.70 24.06
CA GLN A 68 8.26 18.63 24.69
C GLN A 68 7.96 18.48 26.19
N GLU A 69 7.92 19.57 26.94
CA GLU A 69 7.65 19.54 28.39
C GLU A 69 6.25 18.97 28.68
N GLU A 70 5.23 19.43 27.95
CA GLU A 70 3.88 18.89 28.09
C GLU A 70 3.82 17.41 27.73
N SER A 71 4.53 16.98 26.68
CA SER A 71 4.58 15.57 26.28
C SER A 71 5.21 14.68 27.37
N LEU A 72 6.20 15.19 28.10
CA LEU A 72 6.81 14.50 29.24
C LEU A 72 5.83 14.39 30.41
N ASP A 73 5.10 15.45 30.72
CA ASP A 73 4.09 15.42 31.77
C ASP A 73 2.95 14.44 31.41
N ILE A 74 2.56 14.35 30.14
CA ILE A 74 1.58 13.37 29.64
C ILE A 74 2.11 11.94 29.73
N LEU A 75 3.40 11.70 29.46
CA LEU A 75 4.03 10.40 29.66
C LEU A 75 3.94 9.95 31.12
N ILE A 76 4.20 10.87 32.05
CA ILE A 76 4.12 10.58 33.49
C ILE A 76 2.68 10.26 33.88
N GLU A 77 1.72 11.06 33.43
CA GLU A 77 0.29 10.80 33.61
C GLU A 77 -0.09 9.42 33.07
N PHE A 78 0.35 9.08 31.86
CA PHE A 78 0.11 7.77 31.22
C PHE A 78 0.64 6.62 32.07
N LEU A 79 1.90 6.70 32.51
CA LEU A 79 2.53 5.65 33.31
C LEU A 79 1.82 5.46 34.65
N LEU A 80 1.53 6.56 35.35
CA LEU A 80 0.82 6.53 36.63
C LEU A 80 -0.60 5.99 36.49
N GLN A 81 -1.33 6.43 35.44
CA GLN A 81 -2.69 5.96 35.14
C GLN A 81 -2.74 4.44 34.91
N HIS A 82 -1.66 3.85 34.41
CA HIS A 82 -1.54 2.42 34.17
C HIS A 82 -0.81 1.66 35.30
N GLY A 83 -0.60 2.29 36.45
CA GLY A 83 -0.08 1.65 37.66
C GLY A 83 1.44 1.49 37.70
N TYR A 84 2.17 2.15 36.80
CA TYR A 84 3.63 2.15 36.83
C TYR A 84 4.10 3.24 37.80
N GLN A 85 4.91 2.87 38.79
CA GLN A 85 5.70 3.79 39.63
C GLN A 85 7.18 3.78 39.25
N LYS A 86 7.62 2.69 38.59
CA LYS A 86 8.96 2.47 38.06
C LYS A 86 8.85 1.73 36.73
N VAL A 87 9.77 2.00 35.81
CA VAL A 87 9.90 1.26 34.55
C VAL A 87 11.25 0.55 34.55
N GLN A 88 11.25 -0.79 34.58
CA GLN A 88 12.46 -1.62 34.73
C GLN A 88 13.40 -1.12 35.84
N ASN A 89 12.84 -0.92 37.05
CA ASN A 89 13.53 -0.41 38.24
C ASN A 89 13.95 1.06 38.22
N ILE A 90 13.68 1.80 37.14
CA ILE A 90 13.93 3.24 37.07
C ILE A 90 12.69 4.00 37.58
N PRO A 91 12.79 4.81 38.65
CA PRO A 91 11.72 5.67 39.13
C PRO A 91 11.27 6.72 38.11
N ILE A 92 9.97 7.03 38.09
CA ILE A 92 9.36 7.96 37.10
C ILE A 92 9.86 9.40 37.27
N ASP A 93 10.22 9.80 38.48
CA ASP A 93 10.86 11.06 38.82
C ASP A 93 12.24 11.20 38.16
N ILE A 94 13.03 10.13 38.11
CA ILE A 94 14.30 10.10 37.36
C ILE A 94 14.05 10.17 35.86
N ILE A 95 12.97 9.52 35.39
CA ILE A 95 12.52 9.53 33.99
C ILE A 95 12.20 10.96 33.55
N ARG A 96 11.48 11.75 34.35
CA ARG A 96 11.16 13.15 34.02
C ARG A 96 12.40 14.00 33.75
N ASN A 97 13.44 13.86 34.58
CA ASN A 97 14.57 14.79 34.60
C ASN A 97 15.65 14.54 33.53
N HIS A 98 15.64 13.39 32.84
CA HIS A 98 16.73 12.99 31.94
C HIS A 98 16.32 12.87 30.45
N TRP A 99 15.06 13.15 30.10
CA TRP A 99 14.45 12.67 28.85
C TRP A 99 14.20 13.74 27.77
N ALA A 100 14.63 14.99 27.99
CA ALA A 100 14.61 16.08 27.00
C ALA A 100 15.70 15.91 25.92
N CYS A 101 15.82 14.72 25.32
CA CYS A 101 16.79 14.42 24.26
C CYS A 101 16.08 14.14 22.92
N ASP A 102 16.59 14.75 21.85
CA ASP A 102 16.04 14.78 20.48
C ASP A 102 15.68 13.42 19.85
N GLY A 103 16.19 12.30 20.38
CA GLY A 103 15.89 10.96 19.88
C GLY A 103 14.61 10.33 20.44
N PHE A 104 13.90 10.99 21.37
CA PHE A 104 12.71 10.46 22.04
C PHE A 104 11.38 11.03 21.46
N THR A 105 11.46 11.91 20.47
CA THR A 105 10.34 12.65 19.86
C THR A 105 9.23 11.75 19.33
N LEU A 106 9.56 10.59 18.74
CA LEU A 106 8.55 9.67 18.21
C LEU A 106 7.68 9.04 19.31
N THR A 107 8.28 8.68 20.44
CA THR A 107 7.54 8.10 21.57
C THR A 107 6.71 9.17 22.26
N LEU A 108 7.28 10.36 22.44
CA LEU A 108 6.55 11.51 22.98
C LEU A 108 5.35 11.89 22.12
N ALA A 109 5.51 11.95 20.79
CA ALA A 109 4.41 12.23 19.88
C ALA A 109 3.29 11.20 20.03
N ASN A 110 3.61 9.90 20.07
CA ASN A 110 2.60 8.86 20.25
C ASN A 110 1.85 8.95 21.59
N ILE A 111 2.55 9.32 22.66
CA ILE A 111 1.98 9.49 24.00
C ILE A 111 1.11 10.73 24.09
N PHE A 112 1.60 11.84 23.54
CA PHE A 112 0.86 13.08 23.44
C PHE A 112 -0.45 12.85 22.68
N MET A 113 -0.36 12.16 21.54
CA MET A 113 -1.52 11.77 20.74
C MET A 113 -2.47 10.85 21.48
N TRP A 114 -1.97 9.92 22.30
CA TRP A 114 -2.82 9.08 23.15
C TRP A 114 -3.69 9.90 24.12
N LYS A 115 -3.20 11.03 24.65
CA LYS A 115 -4.03 11.91 25.49
C LYS A 115 -5.00 12.73 24.65
N TRP A 116 -4.52 13.31 23.56
CA TRP A 116 -5.31 14.13 22.64
C TRP A 116 -6.53 13.37 22.08
N GLU A 117 -6.34 12.11 21.66
CA GLU A 117 -7.38 11.31 21.01
C GLU A 117 -8.49 10.83 21.98
N LYS A 118 -8.28 10.92 23.31
CA LYS A 118 -9.18 10.31 24.32
C LYS A 118 -10.64 10.74 24.15
N GLN A 119 -10.90 12.02 23.86
CA GLN A 119 -12.28 12.51 23.75
C GLN A 119 -12.97 11.94 22.51
N LEU A 120 -12.29 11.99 21.37
CA LEU A 120 -12.77 11.45 20.10
C LEU A 120 -13.02 9.94 20.18
N VAL A 121 -12.06 9.20 20.73
CA VAL A 121 -12.15 7.74 20.90
C VAL A 121 -13.34 7.35 21.79
N ARG A 122 -13.59 8.08 22.89
CA ARG A 122 -14.72 7.80 23.77
C ARG A 122 -16.06 7.96 23.03
N ARG A 123 -16.22 9.04 22.29
CA ARG A 123 -17.44 9.31 21.50
C ARG A 123 -17.67 8.20 20.46
N LEU A 124 -16.63 7.83 19.72
CA LEU A 124 -16.72 6.81 18.67
C LEU A 124 -16.99 5.41 19.22
N LYS A 125 -16.39 5.05 20.36
CA LYS A 125 -16.64 3.76 21.03
C LYS A 125 -18.09 3.60 21.48
N VAL A 126 -18.73 4.66 21.97
CA VAL A 126 -20.15 4.63 22.37
C VAL A 126 -21.05 4.33 21.16
N SER A 127 -20.69 4.85 19.99
CA SER A 127 -21.43 4.63 18.74
C SER A 127 -20.98 3.40 17.94
N ASN A 128 -20.20 2.49 18.56
CA ASN A 128 -19.64 1.29 17.94
C ASN A 128 -18.82 1.54 16.65
N GLN A 129 -18.22 2.73 16.52
CA GLN A 129 -17.42 3.12 15.37
C GLN A 129 -15.96 2.68 15.50
N ILE A 130 -15.29 2.48 14.36
CA ILE A 130 -13.83 2.25 14.35
C ILE A 130 -13.13 3.58 14.61
N TYR A 131 -12.09 3.54 15.42
CA TYR A 131 -11.04 4.56 15.46
C TYR A 131 -9.69 3.86 15.36
N GLY A 132 -8.81 4.39 14.52
CA GLY A 132 -7.48 3.84 14.32
C GLY A 132 -6.49 4.93 13.91
N ARG A 133 -5.34 4.96 14.57
CA ARG A 133 -4.24 5.89 14.26
C ARG A 133 -3.00 5.12 13.82
N TYR A 134 -2.40 5.57 12.73
CA TYR A 134 -1.06 5.21 12.31
C TYR A 134 -0.18 6.45 12.41
N VAL A 135 0.52 6.60 13.54
CA VAL A 135 1.39 7.76 13.79
C VAL A 135 0.60 9.09 13.74
N ASP A 136 0.69 9.85 12.64
CA ASP A 136 0.03 11.12 12.32
C ASP A 136 -1.27 10.94 11.53
N ASP A 137 -1.37 9.88 10.74
CA ASP A 137 -2.58 9.52 10.00
C ASP A 137 -3.65 8.91 10.93
N ILE A 138 -4.87 9.46 10.90
CA ILE A 138 -6.02 8.93 11.67
C ILE A 138 -7.16 8.53 10.72
N PHE A 139 -7.78 7.40 11.03
CA PHE A 139 -8.97 6.86 10.37
C PHE A 139 -10.07 6.59 11.38
N PHE A 140 -11.31 6.94 11.03
CA PHE A 140 -12.48 6.51 11.78
C PHE A 140 -13.72 6.39 10.89
N THR A 141 -14.73 5.68 11.39
CA THR A 141 -16.04 5.58 10.74
C THR A 141 -17.08 6.40 11.50
N SER A 142 -18.13 6.88 10.84
CA SER A 142 -19.25 7.52 11.54
C SER A 142 -20.57 7.32 10.82
N ASN A 143 -21.64 7.12 11.59
CA ASN A 143 -23.01 7.01 11.12
C ASN A 143 -23.84 8.28 11.38
N ASP A 144 -23.19 9.33 11.91
CA ASP A 144 -23.77 10.64 12.19
C ASP A 144 -23.98 11.45 10.89
N SER A 145 -24.68 12.59 10.99
CA SER A 145 -24.76 13.54 9.88
C SER A 145 -23.40 14.15 9.58
N LEU A 146 -23.19 14.58 8.32
CA LEU A 146 -21.95 15.23 7.91
C LEU A 146 -21.64 16.46 8.78
N GLU A 147 -22.66 17.26 9.08
CA GLU A 147 -22.57 18.43 9.97
C GLU A 147 -22.07 18.07 11.38
N SER A 148 -22.56 16.97 11.95
CA SER A 148 -22.13 16.49 13.28
C SER A 148 -20.67 16.01 13.26
N ILE A 149 -20.25 15.38 12.16
CA ILE A 149 -18.86 14.94 11.95
C ILE A 149 -17.94 16.16 11.81
N ASP A 150 -18.32 17.14 11.00
CA ASP A 150 -17.55 18.36 10.82
C ASP A 150 -17.43 19.14 12.13
N GLN A 151 -18.52 19.31 12.87
CA GLN A 151 -18.51 19.95 14.19
C GLN A 151 -17.56 19.21 15.15
N MET A 152 -17.64 17.88 15.21
CA MET A 152 -16.75 17.07 16.06
C MET A 152 -15.27 17.27 15.70
N LEU A 153 -14.96 17.37 14.41
CA LEU A 153 -13.60 17.59 13.94
C LEU A 153 -13.14 19.03 14.16
N ASP A 154 -14.04 20.01 14.11
CA ASP A 154 -13.76 21.41 14.48
C ASP A 154 -13.44 21.54 15.97
N GLU A 155 -14.21 20.86 16.83
CA GLU A 155 -13.92 20.75 18.26
C GLU A 155 -12.54 20.11 18.49
N ALA A 156 -12.23 19.01 17.79
CA ALA A 156 -10.95 18.34 17.88
C ALA A 156 -9.77 19.22 17.44
N ASN A 157 -9.95 20.03 16.39
CA ASN A 157 -8.95 20.98 15.90
C ASN A 157 -8.66 22.11 16.92
N ASN A 158 -9.54 22.30 17.91
CA ASN A 158 -9.38 23.26 18.99
C ASN A 158 -8.88 22.64 20.30
N PHE A 159 -8.69 21.32 20.38
CA PHE A 159 -8.18 20.66 21.59
C PHE A 159 -6.79 21.14 22.00
N HIS A 160 -5.97 21.57 21.04
CA HIS A 160 -4.64 22.08 21.30
C HIS A 160 -4.21 23.10 20.24
N PRO A 161 -3.61 24.25 20.61
CA PRO A 161 -3.27 25.32 19.67
C PRO A 161 -2.28 24.91 18.58
N ASN A 162 -1.36 23.99 18.89
CA ASN A 162 -0.29 23.56 17.99
C ASN A 162 -0.68 22.41 17.04
N ILE A 163 -1.91 21.90 17.14
CA ILE A 163 -2.39 20.81 16.29
C ILE A 163 -3.31 21.40 15.25
N LYS A 164 -3.07 21.06 13.99
CA LYS A 164 -3.99 21.35 12.89
C LYS A 164 -4.33 20.07 12.15
N LEU A 165 -5.60 19.94 11.83
CA LEU A 165 -6.16 18.76 11.18
C LEU A 165 -6.45 19.06 9.71
N VAL A 166 -5.99 18.18 8.82
CA VAL A 166 -6.43 18.15 7.43
C VAL A 166 -7.32 16.94 7.26
N ARG A 167 -8.61 17.16 6.98
CA ARG A 167 -9.63 16.10 6.97
C ARG A 167 -10.15 15.79 5.57
N GLN A 168 -10.46 14.52 5.34
CA GLN A 168 -11.19 14.02 4.19
C GLN A 168 -12.34 13.12 4.68
N ILE A 169 -13.56 13.45 4.26
CA ILE A 169 -14.77 12.71 4.64
C ILE A 169 -15.47 12.25 3.37
N GLY A 170 -15.89 10.99 3.33
CA GLY A 170 -16.64 10.49 2.20
C GLY A 170 -17.05 9.03 2.33
N ARG A 171 -17.57 8.46 1.24
CA ARG A 171 -17.79 7.01 1.13
C ARG A 171 -16.60 6.28 0.53
N SER A 172 -15.57 7.01 0.11
CA SER A 172 -14.34 6.50 -0.49
C SER A 172 -13.19 7.37 -0.01
N VAL A 173 -12.31 6.82 0.82
CA VAL A 173 -11.17 7.57 1.39
C VAL A 173 -9.90 6.73 1.35
N PRO A 174 -8.74 7.35 1.04
CA PRO A 174 -7.46 6.70 1.19
C PRO A 174 -6.99 6.74 2.64
N PHE A 175 -6.41 5.64 3.13
CA PHE A 175 -5.68 5.58 4.39
C PHE A 175 -4.50 4.63 4.26
N LEU A 176 -3.29 5.11 4.58
CA LEU A 176 -2.04 4.42 4.22
C LEU A 176 -2.01 4.13 2.71
N ASP A 177 -1.71 2.87 2.34
CA ASP A 177 -1.68 2.37 0.97
C ASP A 177 -3.02 1.74 0.54
N VAL A 178 -4.12 1.95 1.28
CA VAL A 178 -5.42 1.30 1.06
C VAL A 178 -6.47 2.34 0.68
N LEU A 179 -7.17 2.14 -0.43
CA LEU A 179 -8.39 2.87 -0.77
C LEU A 179 -9.57 2.11 -0.17
N ILE A 180 -10.29 2.74 0.75
CA ILE A 180 -11.42 2.12 1.46
C ILE A 180 -12.70 2.71 0.91
N GLN A 181 -13.65 1.85 0.58
CA GLN A 181 -14.92 2.25 -0.01
C GLN A 181 -16.10 1.58 0.68
N ASN A 182 -17.13 2.36 0.96
CA ASN A 182 -18.43 1.90 1.38
C ASN A 182 -19.38 1.90 0.18
N CYS A 183 -19.56 0.75 -0.44
CA CYS A 183 -20.48 0.52 -1.55
C CYS A 183 -21.85 0.09 -1.01
N ASN A 184 -22.62 1.05 -0.49
CA ASN A 184 -23.97 0.81 0.05
C ASN A 184 -24.01 -0.28 1.14
N GLY A 185 -23.12 -0.20 2.12
CA GLY A 185 -23.00 -1.17 3.22
C GLY A 185 -22.05 -2.34 2.91
N VAL A 186 -21.57 -2.45 1.68
CA VAL A 186 -20.55 -3.44 1.29
C VAL A 186 -19.17 -2.78 1.33
N LEU A 187 -18.28 -3.31 2.17
CA LEU A 187 -16.88 -2.89 2.22
C LEU A 187 -16.17 -3.32 0.94
N LYS A 188 -15.50 -2.38 0.27
CA LYS A 188 -14.51 -2.67 -0.76
C LYS A 188 -13.20 -1.98 -0.43
N THR A 189 -12.10 -2.67 -0.71
CA THR A 189 -10.75 -2.16 -0.55
C THR A 189 -9.96 -2.42 -1.82
N SER A 190 -9.05 -1.50 -2.13
CA SER A 190 -8.07 -1.65 -3.21
C SER A 190 -6.77 -0.92 -2.85
N VAL A 191 -5.72 -1.08 -3.67
CA VAL A 191 -4.48 -0.34 -3.48
C VAL A 191 -4.69 1.12 -3.85
N TYR A 192 -4.36 2.04 -2.94
CA TYR A 192 -4.40 3.47 -3.23
C TYR A 192 -3.12 3.92 -3.94
N HIS A 193 -3.27 4.68 -5.02
CA HIS A 193 -2.17 5.35 -5.73
C HIS A 193 -2.41 6.84 -5.72
N LYS A 194 -1.44 7.61 -5.23
CA LYS A 194 -1.52 9.07 -5.19
C LYS A 194 -1.36 9.63 -6.60
N GLU A 195 -2.34 10.41 -7.07
CA GLU A 195 -2.42 10.90 -8.47
C GLU A 195 -1.22 11.76 -8.91
N ALA A 196 -0.53 12.42 -7.97
CA ALA A 196 0.50 13.42 -8.27
C ALA A 196 1.95 12.89 -8.18
N VAL A 197 2.16 11.60 -7.98
CA VAL A 197 3.50 11.03 -7.77
C VAL A 197 3.87 10.17 -8.96
N GLU A 198 4.99 10.51 -9.63
CA GLU A 198 5.62 9.57 -10.57
C GLU A 198 5.78 8.22 -9.86
N PRO A 199 5.53 7.08 -10.52
CA PRO A 199 5.45 5.78 -9.87
C PRO A 199 6.85 5.27 -9.52
N TYR A 200 7.57 5.98 -8.65
CA TYR A 200 8.96 5.74 -8.34
C TYR A 200 9.08 4.56 -7.39
N VAL A 201 9.82 3.55 -7.84
CA VAL A 201 10.34 2.49 -6.98
C VAL A 201 11.84 2.42 -7.19
N VAL A 202 12.55 1.71 -6.31
CA VAL A 202 14.01 1.55 -6.42
C VAL A 202 14.38 1.15 -7.86
N PRO A 203 15.09 1.99 -8.64
CA PRO A 203 15.35 1.71 -10.05
C PRO A 203 16.22 0.47 -10.21
N PHE A 204 15.90 -0.41 -11.16
CA PHE A 204 16.57 -1.71 -11.28
C PHE A 204 18.07 -1.61 -11.59
N GLY A 205 18.51 -0.51 -12.21
CA GLY A 205 19.91 -0.22 -12.51
C GLY A 205 20.71 0.44 -11.39
N SER A 206 20.10 0.68 -10.22
CA SER A 206 20.79 1.28 -9.07
C SER A 206 21.71 0.28 -8.36
N ASP A 207 22.65 0.77 -7.54
CA ASP A 207 23.65 -0.06 -6.83
C ASP A 207 23.09 -0.74 -5.56
N HIS A 208 21.80 -1.09 -5.56
CA HIS A 208 21.18 -1.79 -4.44
C HIS A 208 21.45 -3.29 -4.51
N PRO A 209 21.57 -3.97 -3.35
CA PRO A 209 21.70 -5.42 -3.33
C PRO A 209 20.53 -6.13 -4.03
N GLY A 210 20.81 -7.23 -4.72
CA GLY A 210 19.80 -7.94 -5.51
C GLY A 210 18.56 -8.43 -4.75
N HIS A 211 18.61 -8.52 -3.43
CA HIS A 211 17.44 -8.85 -2.61
C HIS A 211 16.46 -7.68 -2.48
N VAL A 212 16.92 -6.43 -2.58
CA VAL A 212 16.07 -5.23 -2.52
C VAL A 212 15.09 -5.26 -3.69
N PHE A 213 15.57 -5.42 -4.92
CA PHE A 213 14.71 -5.50 -6.11
C PHE A 213 13.69 -6.64 -6.04
N ARG A 214 14.10 -7.80 -5.52
CA ARG A 214 13.18 -8.94 -5.32
C ARG A 214 12.09 -8.59 -4.31
N ASN A 215 12.47 -8.02 -3.18
CA ASN A 215 11.56 -7.66 -2.10
C ASN A 215 10.61 -6.54 -2.52
N THR A 216 11.07 -5.55 -3.30
CA THR A 216 10.20 -4.49 -3.83
C THR A 216 9.06 -5.08 -4.66
N VAL A 217 9.37 -6.01 -5.57
CA VAL A 217 8.36 -6.69 -6.39
C VAL A 217 7.47 -7.59 -5.54
N ASP A 218 8.04 -8.39 -4.63
CA ASP A 218 7.27 -9.29 -3.76
C ASP A 218 6.30 -8.54 -2.86
N THR A 219 6.73 -7.42 -2.27
CA THR A 219 5.90 -6.57 -1.43
C THR A 219 4.74 -5.98 -2.23
N ALA A 220 5.00 -5.48 -3.45
CA ALA A 220 3.96 -4.94 -4.31
C ALA A 220 2.93 -6.01 -4.70
N ILE A 221 3.36 -7.21 -5.09
CA ILE A 221 2.45 -8.34 -5.40
C ILE A 221 1.62 -8.72 -4.17
N THR A 222 2.29 -8.86 -3.02
CA THR A 222 1.63 -9.24 -1.76
C THR A 222 0.59 -8.19 -1.36
N ARG A 223 0.91 -6.90 -1.54
CA ARG A 223 0.01 -5.78 -1.28
C ARG A 223 -1.20 -5.81 -2.22
N ALA A 224 -0.97 -6.01 -3.52
CA ALA A 224 -2.03 -6.13 -4.52
C ALA A 224 -3.05 -7.20 -4.15
N VAL A 225 -2.59 -8.38 -3.73
CA VAL A 225 -3.49 -9.46 -3.35
C VAL A 225 -4.23 -9.14 -2.04
N ARG A 226 -3.54 -8.61 -1.03
CA ARG A 226 -4.13 -8.37 0.30
C ARG A 226 -5.18 -7.26 0.27
N TYR A 227 -4.93 -6.20 -0.49
CA TYR A 227 -5.74 -4.99 -0.41
C TYR A 227 -6.92 -5.01 -1.37
N SER A 228 -6.84 -5.71 -2.51
CA SER A 228 -7.97 -5.83 -3.43
C SER A 228 -9.04 -6.77 -2.88
N THR A 229 -10.29 -6.30 -2.83
CA THR A 229 -11.43 -7.14 -2.42
C THR A 229 -11.90 -8.03 -3.57
N THR A 230 -11.87 -7.51 -4.80
CA THR A 230 -12.35 -8.23 -5.98
C THR A 230 -11.21 -8.65 -6.90
N LEU A 231 -11.44 -9.72 -7.66
CA LEU A 231 -10.52 -10.16 -8.71
C LEU A 231 -10.26 -9.05 -9.74
N SER A 232 -11.28 -8.28 -10.13
CA SER A 232 -11.12 -7.20 -11.10
C SER A 232 -10.20 -6.09 -10.60
N GLU A 233 -10.32 -5.69 -9.32
CA GLU A 233 -9.43 -4.70 -8.71
C GLU A 233 -7.99 -5.22 -8.61
N PHE A 234 -7.84 -6.51 -8.32
CA PHE A 234 -6.53 -7.16 -8.31
C PHE A 234 -5.89 -7.22 -9.71
N GLU A 235 -6.63 -7.61 -10.74
CA GLU A 235 -6.13 -7.65 -12.13
C GLU A 235 -5.66 -6.26 -12.59
N GLU A 236 -6.42 -5.23 -12.27
CA GLU A 236 -6.07 -3.84 -12.55
C GLU A 236 -4.82 -3.41 -11.78
N GLU A 237 -4.72 -3.73 -10.48
CA GLU A 237 -3.52 -3.42 -9.70
C GLU A 237 -2.27 -4.13 -10.24
N ILE A 238 -2.38 -5.40 -10.65
CA ILE A 238 -1.27 -6.13 -11.28
C ILE A 238 -0.83 -5.45 -12.58
N ARG A 239 -1.76 -4.88 -13.34
CA ARG A 239 -1.45 -4.12 -14.55
C ARG A 239 -0.69 -2.84 -14.20
N GLN A 240 -1.17 -2.06 -13.25
CA GLN A 240 -0.54 -0.83 -12.78
C GLN A 240 0.87 -1.08 -12.22
N MET A 241 0.99 -2.08 -11.35
CA MET A 241 2.26 -2.53 -10.78
C MET A 241 3.27 -2.93 -11.86
N LYS A 242 2.85 -3.70 -12.88
CA LYS A 242 3.73 -4.08 -13.99
C LYS A 242 4.24 -2.85 -14.74
N LEU A 243 3.36 -1.90 -15.05
CA LEU A 243 3.74 -0.66 -15.74
C LEU A 243 4.73 0.16 -14.90
N MET A 244 4.47 0.33 -13.60
CA MET A 244 5.38 0.97 -12.66
C MET A 244 6.77 0.32 -12.66
N PHE A 245 6.86 -1.01 -12.57
CA PHE A 245 8.17 -1.68 -12.57
C PHE A 245 8.90 -1.55 -13.90
N LEU A 246 8.19 -1.62 -15.03
CA LEU A 246 8.78 -1.41 -16.35
C LEU A 246 9.30 0.02 -16.50
N TYR A 247 8.57 1.02 -16.00
CA TYR A 247 9.00 2.41 -15.95
C TYR A 247 10.32 2.59 -15.18
N ASN A 248 10.49 1.87 -14.07
CA ASN A 248 11.72 1.87 -13.26
C ASN A 248 12.81 0.90 -13.76
N GLY A 249 12.70 0.40 -15.00
CA GLY A 249 13.73 -0.39 -15.67
C GLY A 249 13.81 -1.87 -15.27
N TYR A 250 12.80 -2.41 -14.58
CA TYR A 250 12.80 -3.82 -14.20
C TYR A 250 12.59 -4.71 -15.43
N PRO A 251 13.40 -5.78 -15.62
CA PRO A 251 13.20 -6.72 -16.71
C PRO A 251 11.83 -7.43 -16.60
N PRO A 252 11.02 -7.49 -17.67
CA PRO A 252 9.74 -8.20 -17.67
C PRO A 252 9.82 -9.64 -17.13
N ARG A 253 10.91 -10.35 -17.47
CA ARG A 253 11.18 -11.71 -16.96
C ARG A 253 11.34 -11.76 -15.44
N HIS A 254 11.95 -10.73 -14.85
CA HIS A 254 12.14 -10.63 -13.42
C HIS A 254 10.77 -10.52 -12.73
N ILE A 255 9.95 -9.57 -13.17
CA ILE A 255 8.59 -9.34 -12.66
C ILE A 255 7.75 -10.62 -12.77
N HIS A 256 7.71 -11.24 -13.95
CA HIS A 256 6.95 -12.45 -14.19
C HIS A 256 7.42 -13.63 -13.33
N ARG A 257 8.74 -13.82 -13.21
CA ARG A 257 9.31 -14.86 -12.33
C ARG A 257 8.91 -14.65 -10.88
N ARG A 258 8.88 -13.41 -10.38
CA ARG A 258 8.46 -13.11 -9.00
C ARG A 258 6.99 -13.45 -8.78
N LEU A 259 6.10 -13.08 -9.71
CA LEU A 259 4.68 -13.44 -9.69
C LEU A 259 4.48 -14.95 -9.58
N ILE A 260 5.09 -15.73 -10.49
CA ILE A 260 5.01 -17.19 -10.46
C ILE A 260 5.55 -17.74 -9.14
N THR A 261 6.69 -17.22 -8.68
CA THR A 261 7.33 -17.70 -7.44
C THR A 261 6.40 -17.50 -6.24
N LEU A 262 5.75 -16.35 -6.12
CA LEU A 262 4.84 -16.07 -5.02
C LEU A 262 3.59 -16.96 -5.09
N PHE A 263 2.92 -17.01 -6.24
CA PHE A 263 1.71 -17.82 -6.38
C PHE A 263 1.97 -19.31 -6.21
N SER A 264 3.15 -19.81 -6.63
CA SER A 264 3.51 -21.23 -6.47
C SER A 264 3.66 -21.70 -5.02
N LYS A 265 3.68 -20.77 -4.06
CA LYS A 265 3.67 -21.11 -2.63
C LYS A 265 2.27 -21.47 -2.13
N TYR A 266 1.23 -20.97 -2.79
CA TYR A 266 -0.16 -21.07 -2.34
C TYR A 266 -1.05 -21.85 -3.33
N LEU A 267 -0.65 -21.89 -4.61
CA LEU A 267 -1.40 -22.48 -5.71
C LEU A 267 -0.52 -23.50 -6.45
N SER A 268 -1.15 -24.50 -7.08
CA SER A 268 -0.42 -25.51 -7.86
C SER A 268 0.21 -24.89 -9.12
N LYS A 269 1.35 -25.43 -9.57
CA LYS A 269 2.06 -24.93 -10.78
C LYS A 269 1.20 -25.01 -12.05
N TYR A 270 0.32 -26.00 -12.14
CA TYR A 270 -0.63 -26.16 -13.25
C TYR A 270 -1.67 -25.02 -13.27
N PHE A 271 -2.15 -24.64 -12.09
CA PHE A 271 -3.15 -23.59 -11.90
C PHE A 271 -2.62 -22.18 -12.29
N ILE A 272 -1.37 -21.87 -11.95
CA ILE A 272 -0.73 -20.57 -12.27
C ILE A 272 -0.66 -20.27 -13.76
N LEU A 273 -0.57 -21.31 -14.60
CA LEU A 273 -0.48 -21.19 -16.06
C LEU A 273 -1.85 -20.90 -16.70
N HIS A 274 -2.96 -21.28 -16.04
CA HIS A 274 -4.33 -21.15 -16.55
C HIS A 274 -5.15 -20.06 -15.86
N MET A 275 -4.45 -19.21 -15.09
CA MET A 275 -4.85 -17.88 -14.61
C MET A 275 -5.97 -17.88 -13.56
N LEU A 276 -5.80 -16.99 -12.57
CA LEU A 276 -6.76 -16.61 -11.53
C LEU A 276 -8.04 -15.97 -12.12
N HIS A 277 -8.68 -16.59 -13.12
CA HIS A 277 -9.90 -16.08 -13.72
C HIS A 277 -11.15 -16.39 -12.88
N ASN A 278 -11.01 -17.22 -11.85
CA ASN A 278 -12.06 -17.53 -10.91
C ASN A 278 -11.93 -16.65 -9.66
N SER A 279 -13.05 -16.08 -9.20
CA SER A 279 -13.14 -15.33 -7.94
C SER A 279 -12.76 -16.20 -6.75
N ASP A 280 -13.20 -17.46 -6.72
CA ASP A 280 -13.01 -18.34 -5.56
C ASP A 280 -11.52 -18.59 -5.24
N ASP A 281 -10.71 -18.77 -6.29
CA ASP A 281 -9.28 -19.01 -6.14
C ASP A 281 -8.53 -17.75 -5.71
N PHE A 282 -8.97 -16.59 -6.17
CA PHE A 282 -8.47 -15.30 -5.69
C PHE A 282 -8.83 -15.08 -4.22
N ASP A 283 -10.08 -15.37 -3.84
CA ASP A 283 -10.54 -15.23 -2.46
C ASP A 283 -9.77 -16.17 -1.52
N TYR A 284 -9.50 -17.41 -1.95
CA TYR A 284 -8.62 -18.33 -1.24
C TYR A 284 -7.21 -17.75 -1.06
N LEU A 285 -6.58 -17.27 -2.14
CA LEU A 285 -5.24 -16.70 -2.09
C LEU A 285 -5.17 -15.45 -1.18
N ARG A 286 -6.17 -14.56 -1.30
CA ARG A 286 -6.31 -13.36 -0.47
C ARG A 286 -6.42 -13.73 1.01
N HIS A 287 -7.30 -14.68 1.34
CA HIS A 287 -7.47 -15.15 2.70
C HIS A 287 -6.16 -15.74 3.28
N GLN A 288 -5.46 -16.58 2.51
CA GLN A 288 -4.16 -17.12 2.93
C GLN A 288 -3.13 -16.02 3.18
N LEU A 289 -3.07 -14.99 2.34
CA LEU A 289 -2.10 -13.90 2.48
C LEU A 289 -2.44 -12.91 3.59
N LEU A 290 -3.72 -12.69 3.89
CA LEU A 290 -4.16 -11.84 5.02
C LEU A 290 -3.94 -12.51 6.37
N THR A 291 -4.09 -13.83 6.43
CA THR A 291 -3.87 -14.64 7.64
C THR A 291 -2.42 -15.04 7.83
N ALA A 292 -1.62 -15.08 6.75
CA ALA A 292 -0.18 -15.27 6.83
C ALA A 292 0.44 -14.13 7.65
N SER A 293 0.91 -14.49 8.85
CA SER A 293 1.53 -13.56 9.80
C SER A 293 2.47 -12.59 9.10
N THR A 294 2.09 -11.32 9.08
CA THR A 294 2.99 -10.20 8.79
C THR A 294 3.87 -9.98 10.00
N ALA A 295 4.69 -10.97 10.35
CA ALA A 295 5.76 -10.81 11.30
C ALA A 295 6.76 -9.81 10.69
N THR A 296 6.49 -8.53 10.89
CA THR A 296 7.35 -7.42 10.56
C THR A 296 8.66 -7.62 11.31
N ALA A 297 9.76 -7.01 10.85
CA ALA A 297 11.07 -7.03 11.53
C ALA A 297 11.00 -6.70 13.04
N TYR A 298 9.91 -6.10 13.53
CA TYR A 298 9.56 -5.90 14.93
C TYR A 298 9.54 -7.20 15.76
N ASP A 299 9.01 -8.31 15.21
CA ASP A 299 8.93 -9.61 15.89
C ASP A 299 10.26 -10.37 15.94
N LYS A 300 11.23 -9.98 15.10
CA LYS A 300 12.56 -10.62 15.08
C LYS A 300 13.43 -10.21 16.27
N VAL A 301 13.20 -9.04 16.85
CA VAL A 301 13.97 -8.56 18.02
C VAL A 301 13.56 -9.28 19.30
N THR A 302 12.32 -9.78 19.38
CA THR A 302 11.77 -10.51 20.54
C THR A 302 12.02 -12.01 20.50
N ARG A 303 12.35 -12.60 19.33
CA ARG A 303 12.52 -14.05 19.16
C ARG A 303 13.94 -14.59 19.35
N THR A 304 14.94 -13.75 19.66
CA THR A 304 16.30 -14.21 19.98
C THR A 304 16.46 -14.83 21.38
N SER A 305 15.37 -15.03 22.12
CA SER A 305 15.41 -15.62 23.46
C SER A 305 14.37 -16.72 23.65
N THR A 306 14.28 -17.70 22.73
CA THR A 306 13.77 -19.06 23.00
C THR A 306 13.80 -19.87 21.69
N THR A 307 14.90 -20.56 21.43
CA THR A 307 14.91 -21.69 20.49
C THR A 307 14.82 -22.96 21.32
N ASN A 308 13.73 -23.70 21.14
CA ASN A 308 13.68 -25.15 21.02
C ASN A 308 12.20 -25.56 20.95
N GLN A 309 11.75 -25.98 19.77
CA GLN A 309 11.15 -27.30 19.55
C GLN A 309 10.45 -27.38 18.18
N THR A 310 10.72 -28.52 17.56
CA THR A 310 10.13 -29.16 16.38
C THR A 310 8.60 -29.28 16.44
N HIS A 311 7.92 -29.15 15.30
CA HIS A 311 7.11 -30.26 14.77
C HIS A 311 6.51 -30.05 13.36
N ASP A 312 6.45 -31.17 12.65
CA ASP A 312 5.84 -31.44 11.36
C ASP A 312 4.35 -31.11 11.27
N LYS A 313 3.86 -30.78 10.06
CA LYS A 313 2.47 -31.02 9.67
C LYS A 313 2.34 -31.52 8.23
N ASN A 314 1.71 -32.68 8.14
CA ASN A 314 1.25 -33.41 6.96
C ASN A 314 0.29 -32.57 6.10
N ILE A 315 0.46 -32.67 4.77
CA ILE A 315 -0.48 -32.17 3.77
C ILE A 315 -1.27 -33.38 3.24
N GLN A 316 -2.59 -33.37 3.42
CA GLN A 316 -3.50 -34.32 2.78
C GLN A 316 -3.87 -33.80 1.38
N ASN A 317 -3.66 -34.66 0.38
CA ASN A 317 -3.95 -34.40 -1.03
C ASN A 317 -5.45 -34.57 -1.30
N HIS A 318 -6.12 -33.54 -1.83
CA HIS A 318 -7.43 -33.67 -2.46
C HIS A 318 -7.26 -33.71 -3.98
N THR A 319 -7.68 -34.82 -4.57
CA THR A 319 -7.73 -35.08 -6.02
C THR A 319 -9.10 -34.68 -6.55
N LEU A 320 -9.15 -33.84 -7.59
CA LEU A 320 -10.38 -33.59 -8.37
C LEU A 320 -10.08 -33.71 -9.87
N GLN A 321 -10.99 -34.39 -10.57
CA GLN A 321 -10.93 -34.79 -11.97
C GLN A 321 -11.37 -33.65 -12.92
N PRO A 322 -10.94 -33.66 -14.20
CA PRO A 322 -11.28 -32.62 -15.17
C PRO A 322 -12.61 -32.90 -15.88
N THR A 323 -13.40 -31.86 -16.09
CA THR A 323 -14.49 -31.86 -17.08
C THR A 323 -14.30 -30.69 -18.05
N ASP A 324 -14.30 -31.04 -19.33
CA ASP A 324 -14.06 -30.18 -20.49
C ASP A 324 -15.25 -29.26 -20.85
N ASN A 325 -14.91 -28.25 -21.68
CA ASN A 325 -15.73 -27.43 -22.58
C ASN A 325 -16.43 -26.18 -21.99
N ASN A 326 -15.94 -24.97 -22.28
CA ASN A 326 -16.32 -24.21 -23.50
C ASN A 326 -15.81 -22.74 -23.54
N GLU A 327 -15.57 -22.31 -24.78
CA GLU A 327 -15.67 -20.94 -25.35
C GLU A 327 -14.67 -19.83 -24.94
N LEU A 328 -13.61 -19.73 -25.75
CA LEU A 328 -12.60 -18.68 -25.77
C LEU A 328 -13.14 -17.40 -26.45
N THR A 329 -13.62 -16.43 -25.67
CA THR A 329 -13.86 -15.06 -26.17
C THR A 329 -12.54 -14.32 -26.39
N THR A 330 -12.33 -13.80 -27.59
CA THR A 330 -11.05 -13.26 -28.07
C THR A 330 -10.78 -11.87 -27.46
N ARG A 331 -10.09 -11.82 -26.32
CA ARG A 331 -9.57 -10.56 -25.73
C ARG A 331 -8.36 -10.07 -26.55
N LYS A 332 -8.37 -8.81 -27.01
CA LYS A 332 -7.23 -8.17 -27.70
C LYS A 332 -6.12 -7.86 -26.70
N GLY A 333 -5.02 -8.63 -26.74
CA GLY A 333 -3.86 -8.44 -25.84
C GLY A 333 -2.70 -7.70 -26.50
N LEU A 334 -1.93 -6.95 -25.71
CA LEU A 334 -0.64 -6.40 -26.12
C LEU A 334 0.45 -7.45 -25.85
N ILE A 335 1.06 -7.99 -26.92
CA ILE A 335 2.11 -9.02 -26.82
C ILE A 335 3.49 -8.39 -26.94
N ILE A 336 4.29 -8.45 -25.88
CA ILE A 336 5.68 -7.96 -25.88
C ILE A 336 6.65 -9.12 -26.15
N HIS A 337 7.30 -9.10 -27.32
CA HIS A 337 8.25 -10.13 -27.74
C HIS A 337 9.67 -9.92 -27.17
N ARG A 338 10.37 -11.02 -26.85
CA ARG A 338 11.77 -11.11 -26.34
C ARG A 338 12.78 -10.21 -27.06
N ARG A 339 12.65 -9.99 -28.37
CA ARG A 339 13.57 -9.13 -29.15
C ARG A 339 13.45 -7.65 -28.80
N HIS A 340 12.30 -7.25 -28.24
CA HIS A 340 11.98 -5.88 -27.88
C HIS A 340 12.17 -5.58 -26.39
N GLU A 341 12.48 -6.59 -25.55
CA GLU A 341 12.77 -6.42 -24.11
C GLU A 341 13.93 -5.43 -23.89
N LYS A 342 15.05 -5.62 -24.60
CA LYS A 342 16.19 -4.69 -24.55
C LYS A 342 15.85 -3.31 -25.13
N ARG A 343 14.96 -3.23 -26.13
CA ARG A 343 14.56 -1.94 -26.74
C ARG A 343 13.58 -1.18 -25.86
N LEU A 344 12.70 -1.85 -25.13
CA LEU A 344 11.76 -1.23 -24.20
C LEU A 344 12.48 -0.67 -22.99
N VAL A 345 13.37 -1.46 -22.36
CA VAL A 345 14.21 -0.99 -21.25
C VAL A 345 15.07 0.21 -21.68
N ASN A 346 15.57 0.22 -22.92
CA ASN A 346 16.41 1.32 -23.42
C ASN A 346 15.64 2.49 -24.02
N ASN A 347 14.32 2.41 -24.18
CA ASN A 347 13.50 3.45 -24.81
C ASN A 347 12.52 4.03 -23.79
N HIS A 348 13.08 4.61 -22.74
CA HIS A 348 12.35 5.26 -21.64
C HIS A 348 11.23 6.18 -22.14
N ARG A 349 11.46 6.92 -23.24
CA ARG A 349 10.48 7.81 -23.86
C ARG A 349 9.17 7.11 -24.23
N TYR A 350 9.23 5.91 -24.79
CA TYR A 350 8.03 5.15 -25.17
C TYR A 350 7.26 4.65 -23.94
N ILE A 351 7.96 4.30 -22.84
CA ILE A 351 7.31 3.90 -21.58
C ILE A 351 6.66 5.11 -20.89
N HIS A 352 7.33 6.27 -20.90
CA HIS A 352 6.75 7.53 -20.43
C HIS A 352 5.49 7.91 -21.23
N GLU A 353 5.53 7.79 -22.56
CA GLU A 353 4.37 8.04 -23.43
C GLU A 353 3.22 7.07 -23.09
N LEU A 354 3.49 5.77 -23.01
CA LEU A 354 2.49 4.77 -22.57
C LEU A 354 1.90 5.10 -21.20
N TRP A 355 2.73 5.43 -20.22
CA TRP A 355 2.30 5.81 -18.87
C TRP A 355 1.38 7.03 -18.90
N SER A 356 1.79 8.09 -19.61
CA SER A 356 1.03 9.34 -19.74
C SER A 356 -0.36 9.14 -20.36
N HIS A 357 -0.49 8.22 -21.33
CA HIS A 357 -1.77 7.88 -21.94
C HIS A 357 -2.66 7.02 -21.04
N THR A 358 -2.09 6.11 -20.24
CA THR A 358 -2.86 5.30 -19.29
C THR A 358 -3.34 6.06 -18.05
N PHE A 359 -2.66 7.14 -17.65
CA PHE A 359 -2.99 7.90 -16.44
C PHE A 359 -3.92 9.09 -16.71
N HIS A 360 -3.88 9.65 -17.93
CA HIS A 360 -4.86 10.64 -18.39
C HIS A 360 -6.04 9.96 -19.08
N GLN A 361 -7.09 9.67 -18.31
CA GLN A 361 -8.49 9.53 -18.75
C GLN A 361 -8.72 8.87 -20.12
N THR A 362 -8.21 7.66 -20.35
CA THR A 362 -8.68 6.85 -21.48
C THR A 362 -9.03 5.42 -21.06
N GLU A 363 -10.22 4.98 -21.46
CA GLU A 363 -10.72 3.62 -21.31
C GLU A 363 -9.85 2.63 -22.10
N ILE A 364 -8.74 2.18 -21.52
CA ILE A 364 -8.06 0.96 -21.97
C ILE A 364 -8.62 -0.20 -21.13
N MET A 365 -9.96 -0.30 -21.08
CA MET A 365 -10.71 -1.27 -20.26
C MET A 365 -10.63 -2.72 -20.77
N ASN A 366 -9.76 -3.04 -21.74
CA ASN A 366 -9.75 -4.37 -22.36
C ASN A 366 -8.38 -4.88 -22.84
N THR A 367 -7.26 -4.29 -22.40
CA THR A 367 -5.93 -4.75 -22.88
C THR A 367 -5.22 -5.60 -21.83
N LEU A 368 -5.32 -6.93 -21.98
CA LEU A 368 -4.51 -7.87 -21.23
C LEU A 368 -3.05 -7.75 -21.71
N LEU A 369 -2.12 -7.34 -20.84
CA LEU A 369 -0.69 -7.37 -21.13
C LEU A 369 -0.20 -8.82 -21.04
N ILE A 370 -0.22 -9.55 -22.16
CA ILE A 370 0.28 -10.92 -22.26
C ILE A 370 1.75 -10.88 -22.70
N ILE A 371 2.67 -11.14 -21.77
CA ILE A 371 4.09 -11.31 -22.12
C ILE A 371 4.28 -12.75 -22.61
N GLY A 372 3.99 -13.00 -23.88
CA GLY A 372 4.15 -14.30 -24.52
C GLY A 372 5.61 -14.62 -24.87
N THR A 373 6.08 -15.81 -24.51
CA THR A 373 7.25 -16.43 -25.15
C THR A 373 6.77 -17.29 -26.34
N TYR A 374 7.54 -17.24 -27.44
CA TYR A 374 7.17 -17.71 -28.79
C TYR A 374 6.33 -18.99 -28.88
N LEU A 375 5.31 -18.95 -29.75
CA LEU A 375 5.11 -19.86 -30.88
C LEU A 375 4.03 -19.29 -31.83
N ASN A 376 4.41 -18.49 -32.83
CA ASN A 376 3.77 -18.49 -34.15
C ASN A 376 4.49 -17.58 -35.15
N HIS A 377 4.65 -18.07 -36.38
CA HIS A 377 5.54 -17.49 -37.40
C HIS A 377 4.88 -16.40 -38.28
N ASN A 378 3.63 -15.98 -37.98
CA ASN A 378 2.85 -15.10 -38.88
C ASN A 378 2.70 -13.63 -38.45
N LEU A 379 3.17 -13.20 -37.27
CA LEU A 379 2.98 -11.81 -36.82
C LEU A 379 3.87 -10.77 -37.55
N LYS A 380 4.92 -11.21 -38.25
CA LYS A 380 5.83 -10.33 -39.00
C LYS A 380 5.16 -9.73 -40.25
N GLN A 381 4.20 -10.43 -40.85
CA GLN A 381 3.46 -9.92 -42.01
C GLN A 381 2.32 -8.98 -41.61
N GLU A 382 1.70 -9.18 -40.44
CA GLU A 382 0.57 -8.35 -40.00
C GLU A 382 0.98 -6.94 -39.52
N LEU A 383 2.17 -6.82 -38.91
CA LEU A 383 2.67 -5.55 -38.37
C LEU A 383 3.35 -4.65 -39.42
N MET A 384 3.87 -5.21 -40.52
CA MET A 384 4.49 -4.42 -41.59
C MET A 384 3.45 -3.68 -42.44
N THR A 385 2.22 -4.19 -42.51
CA THR A 385 1.14 -3.60 -43.32
C THR A 385 0.47 -2.39 -42.65
N LYS A 386 0.59 -2.25 -41.32
CA LYS A 386 -0.07 -1.16 -40.55
C LYS A 386 0.84 0.03 -40.20
N MET A 387 2.14 -0.01 -40.49
CA MET A 387 3.06 1.11 -40.22
C MET A 387 3.34 2.02 -41.43
N ILE A 388 2.62 1.88 -42.55
CA ILE A 388 2.71 2.82 -43.68
C ILE A 388 1.33 3.43 -43.90
N LYS A 389 1.02 4.51 -43.17
CA LYS A 389 0.14 5.63 -43.54
C LYS A 389 -0.04 6.52 -42.32
N HIS A 390 0.86 7.49 -42.16
CA HIS A 390 0.58 8.87 -41.78
C HIS A 390 1.91 9.60 -41.55
N THR A 391 2.45 10.17 -42.62
CA THR A 391 3.37 11.30 -42.54
C THR A 391 2.67 12.50 -43.19
N PRO A 392 2.55 13.66 -42.53
CA PRO A 392 1.97 14.84 -43.13
C PRO A 392 2.96 15.47 -44.13
N ASN A 393 2.45 15.82 -45.31
CA ASN A 393 3.16 16.54 -46.36
C ASN A 393 3.56 17.94 -45.85
N VAL A 394 4.86 18.17 -45.66
CA VAL A 394 5.43 19.52 -45.55
C VAL A 394 5.88 19.94 -46.94
N ARG A 395 5.16 20.89 -47.53
CA ARG A 395 5.57 21.61 -48.74
C ARG A 395 6.91 22.32 -48.47
N SER A 396 7.88 22.11 -49.34
CA SER A 396 9.05 22.99 -49.44
C SER A 396 9.03 23.67 -50.80
N ASP A 397 8.79 24.97 -50.78
CA ASP A 397 9.18 25.88 -51.85
C ASP A 397 10.70 25.84 -51.98
N LYS A 398 11.21 25.60 -53.19
CA LYS A 398 12.49 26.15 -53.63
C LYS A 398 12.40 26.61 -55.07
N GLN A 399 12.48 27.93 -55.20
CA GLN A 399 12.92 28.65 -56.39
C GLN A 399 14.28 28.12 -56.89
N GLY A 400 14.44 28.12 -58.22
CA GLY A 400 15.70 28.56 -58.83
C GLY A 400 16.45 27.59 -59.74
N LYS A 401 16.32 27.87 -61.04
CA LYS A 401 17.35 27.81 -62.11
C LYS A 401 17.58 26.52 -62.91
N ASN A 402 17.07 26.49 -64.14
CA ASN A 402 17.80 26.71 -65.42
C ASN A 402 16.85 26.35 -66.59
N ALA A 403 16.38 27.32 -67.40
CA ALA A 403 16.97 27.79 -68.67
C ALA A 403 16.95 26.74 -69.80
N THR A 404 16.06 26.94 -70.80
CA THR A 404 16.31 27.01 -72.28
C THR A 404 15.02 26.71 -73.06
N GLY A 405 14.70 27.50 -74.10
CA GLY A 405 13.86 27.04 -75.22
C GLY A 405 12.82 28.03 -75.76
N ASP A 406 13.29 29.03 -76.51
CA ASP A 406 12.77 29.64 -77.75
C ASP A 406 11.30 29.48 -78.22
N TRP A 407 10.82 30.62 -78.74
CA TRP A 407 9.65 30.95 -79.59
C TRP A 407 8.31 31.25 -78.90
#